data_AF-A0A957UAP6-F1
#
_entry.id   AF-A0A957UAP6-F1
#
_cell.length_a   1.000
_cell.length_b   1.000
_cell.length_c   1.000
_cell.angle_alpha   90.00
_cell.angle_beta   90.00
_cell.angle_gamma   90.00
#
_symmetry.space_group_name_H-M   'P 1'
#
loop_
_entity.id
_entity.type
_entity.pdbx_description
1 polymer ?
#
loop_
_entity_poly.entity_id
_entity_poly.type
_entity_poly.pdbx_seq_one_letter_code
_entity_poly.pdbx_strand_id
1 'polypeptide(L)'
;AEAGNAQIAAAPIGALPERLYVFSPQGQLLPFDRGSTVVDFAYHVHSDLAEQCRRFTVNGRQVEPSAVLHHLDIVELEHDVKAPGPNRLWLLAAHTSRARSAIERYLKRQGAGA
;
A
#
# COMPACT_ATOMS: atom_id res chain seq x y z
N ALA A 1 -22.93 7.21 18.39
CA ALA A 1 -22.11 6.00 18.65
C ALA A 1 -22.79 4.70 18.19
N GLU A 2 -24.12 4.65 17.99
CA GLU A 2 -24.82 3.41 17.62
C GLU A 2 -24.70 2.95 16.16
N ALA A 3 -24.50 3.86 15.19
CA ALA A 3 -24.52 3.49 13.77
C ALA A 3 -23.30 2.66 13.29
N GLY A 4 -22.17 2.70 14.02
CA GLY A 4 -20.94 1.98 13.65
C GLY A 4 -20.96 0.49 13.96
N ASN A 5 -21.70 0.08 15.01
CA ASN A 5 -21.70 -1.31 15.47
C ASN A 5 -22.81 -2.15 14.81
N ALA A 6 -23.83 -1.53 14.23
CA ALA A 6 -24.97 -2.23 13.62
C ALA A 6 -24.55 -3.14 12.45
N GLN A 7 -23.51 -2.75 11.71
CA GLN A 7 -22.98 -3.52 10.58
C GLN A 7 -22.25 -4.81 11.03
N ILE A 8 -21.74 -4.83 12.28
CA ILE A 8 -21.00 -5.97 12.84
C ILE A 8 -21.96 -7.06 13.30
N ALA A 9 -23.09 -6.68 13.90
CA ALA A 9 -24.03 -7.62 14.50
C ALA A 9 -24.87 -8.41 13.47
N ALA A 10 -25.10 -7.84 12.28
CA ALA A 10 -25.97 -8.43 11.26
C ALA A 10 -25.22 -9.09 10.09
N ALA A 11 -23.88 -8.96 10.02
CA ALA A 11 -23.10 -9.50 8.92
C ALA A 11 -22.90 -11.02 9.08
N PRO A 12 -23.17 -11.83 8.04
CA PRO A 12 -22.82 -13.25 8.07
C PRO A 12 -21.30 -13.44 8.17
N ILE A 13 -20.88 -14.59 8.70
CA ILE A 13 -19.46 -14.95 8.82
C ILE A 13 -18.81 -14.82 7.43
N GLY A 14 -17.81 -13.94 7.31
CA GLY A 14 -17.09 -13.63 6.06
C GLY A 14 -17.61 -12.43 5.24
N ALA A 15 -18.71 -11.78 5.63
CA ALA A 15 -19.22 -10.59 4.94
C ALA A 15 -18.55 -9.28 5.38
N LEU A 16 -17.82 -9.29 6.50
CA LEU A 16 -17.02 -8.15 6.93
C LEU A 16 -15.65 -8.21 6.24
N PRO A 17 -15.12 -7.06 5.79
CA PRO A 17 -13.80 -7.01 5.19
C PRO A 17 -12.76 -7.45 6.21
N GLU A 18 -12.00 -8.49 5.88
CA GLU A 18 -10.84 -8.91 6.65
C GLU A 18 -9.76 -7.84 6.54
N ARG A 19 -9.43 -7.23 7.68
CA ARG A 19 -8.33 -6.28 7.80
C ARG A 19 -7.09 -7.01 8.28
N LEU A 20 -5.96 -6.64 7.69
CA LEU A 20 -4.63 -6.98 8.18
C LEU A 20 -3.95 -5.74 8.73
N TYR A 21 -3.02 -5.94 9.64
CA TYR A 21 -2.30 -4.87 10.29
C TYR A 21 -0.82 -5.04 10.05
N VAL A 22 -0.17 -3.98 9.60
CA VAL A 22 1.23 -3.98 9.15
C VAL A 22 1.98 -2.91 9.92
N PHE A 23 3.19 -3.22 10.33
CA PHE A 23 4.06 -2.31 11.05
C PHE A 23 4.88 -1.44 10.10
N SER A 24 4.96 -0.15 10.41
CA SER A 24 6.05 0.69 9.92
C SER A 24 7.34 0.44 10.70
N PRO A 25 8.51 0.84 10.18
CA PRO A 25 9.77 0.69 10.89
C PRO A 25 9.83 1.50 12.18
N GLN A 26 8.98 2.53 12.31
CA GLN A 26 8.83 3.35 13.51
C GLN A 26 7.87 2.73 14.55
N GLY A 27 7.37 1.52 14.31
CA GLY A 27 6.49 0.80 15.24
C GLY A 27 5.03 1.22 15.16
N GLN A 28 4.62 1.96 14.12
CA GLN A 28 3.20 2.29 13.92
C GLN A 28 2.47 1.09 13.30
N LEU A 29 1.30 0.75 13.84
CA LEU A 29 0.46 -0.32 13.31
C LEU A 29 -0.62 0.27 12.39
N LEU A 30 -0.54 -0.07 11.10
CA LEU A 30 -1.38 0.49 10.04
C LEU A 30 -2.35 -0.57 9.50
N PRO A 31 -3.66 -0.27 9.40
CA PRO A 31 -4.66 -1.21 8.89
C PRO A 31 -4.72 -1.19 7.36
N PHE A 32 -4.84 -2.37 6.76
CA PHE A 32 -5.01 -2.57 5.32
C PHE A 32 -6.08 -3.62 5.03
N ASP A 33 -6.67 -3.57 3.85
CA ASP A 33 -7.56 -4.62 3.37
C ASP A 33 -6.75 -5.82 2.85
N ARG A 34 -7.31 -7.03 2.97
CA ARG A 34 -6.70 -8.23 2.40
C ARG A 34 -6.40 -8.06 0.91
N GLY A 35 -5.19 -8.45 0.52
CA GLY A 35 -4.70 -8.31 -0.86
C GLY A 35 -3.96 -7.00 -1.14
N SER A 36 -3.90 -6.06 -0.18
CA SER A 36 -3.05 -4.86 -0.29
C SER A 36 -1.59 -5.25 -0.49
N THR A 37 -0.87 -4.48 -1.30
CA THR A 37 0.54 -4.74 -1.60
C THR A 37 1.47 -3.73 -0.92
N VAL A 38 2.78 -3.97 -1.01
CA VAL A 38 3.80 -3.02 -0.52
C VAL A 38 3.72 -1.65 -1.20
N VAL A 39 3.18 -1.57 -2.41
CA VAL A 39 2.90 -0.30 -3.10
C VAL A 39 1.76 0.44 -2.39
N ASP A 40 0.71 -0.26 -1.98
CA ASP A 40 -0.38 0.36 -1.20
C ASP A 40 0.14 0.88 0.15
N PHE A 41 1.03 0.14 0.80
CA PHE A 41 1.70 0.61 2.01
C PHE A 41 2.47 1.92 1.78
N ALA A 42 3.27 2.00 0.71
CA ALA A 42 4.03 3.21 0.41
C ALA A 42 3.12 4.43 0.19
N TYR A 43 2.05 4.28 -0.60
CA TYR A 43 1.08 5.36 -0.85
C TYR A 43 0.15 5.67 0.32
N HIS A 44 0.05 4.75 1.29
CA HIS A 44 -0.60 5.00 2.58
C HIS A 44 0.28 5.90 3.45
N VAL A 45 1.58 5.62 3.55
CA VAL A 45 2.54 6.41 4.33
C VAL A 45 2.63 7.84 3.78
N HIS A 46 3.07 8.01 2.54
CA HIS A 46 3.10 9.32 1.88
C HIS A 46 3.36 9.20 0.38
N SER A 47 2.62 9.95 -0.45
CA SER A 47 2.78 9.87 -1.92
C SER A 47 4.19 10.28 -2.39
N ASP A 48 4.75 11.38 -1.86
CA ASP A 48 6.07 11.84 -2.31
C ASP A 48 7.20 10.86 -1.91
N LEU A 49 7.06 10.21 -0.76
CA LEU A 49 7.99 9.15 -0.35
C LEU A 49 7.82 7.93 -1.24
N ALA A 50 6.58 7.51 -1.51
CA ALA A 50 6.30 6.42 -2.44
C ALA A 50 6.90 6.70 -3.84
N GLU A 51 6.82 7.94 -4.34
CA GLU A 51 7.37 8.33 -5.64
C GLU A 51 8.90 8.24 -5.69
N GLN A 52 9.58 8.43 -4.55
CA GLN A 52 11.04 8.30 -4.41
C GLN A 52 11.48 6.92 -3.92
N CYS A 53 10.56 5.96 -3.80
CA CYS A 53 10.88 4.64 -3.27
C CYS A 53 11.70 3.84 -4.30
N ARG A 54 12.89 3.42 -3.86
CA ARG A 54 13.86 2.63 -4.64
C ARG A 54 13.70 1.13 -4.40
N ARG A 55 13.35 0.74 -3.17
CA ARG A 55 13.28 -0.66 -2.75
C ARG A 55 12.25 -0.88 -1.65
N PHE A 56 11.54 -2.00 -1.75
CA PHE A 56 10.64 -2.49 -0.72
C PHE A 56 11.31 -3.65 0.02
N THR A 57 11.25 -3.62 1.34
CA THR A 57 11.72 -4.70 2.21
C THR A 57 10.57 -5.09 3.14
N VAL A 58 10.29 -6.39 3.23
CA VAL A 58 9.29 -6.94 4.14
C VAL A 58 9.98 -7.95 5.04
N ASN A 59 9.88 -7.76 6.36
CA ASN A 59 10.51 -8.62 7.37
C ASN A 59 12.02 -8.83 7.11
N GLY A 60 12.73 -7.76 6.75
CA GLY A 60 14.16 -7.78 6.44
C GLY A 60 14.54 -8.43 5.10
N ARG A 61 13.57 -8.77 4.24
CA ARG A 61 13.82 -9.33 2.89
C ARG A 61 13.33 -8.38 1.81
N GLN A 62 14.17 -8.12 0.82
CA GLN A 62 13.78 -7.34 -0.35
C GLN A 62 12.68 -8.08 -1.13
N VAL A 63 11.66 -7.35 -1.56
CA VAL A 63 10.52 -7.87 -2.31
C VAL A 63 10.19 -7.04 -3.54
N GLU A 64 9.42 -7.63 -4.46
CA GLU A 64 8.86 -6.96 -5.62
C GLU A 64 7.67 -6.06 -5.23
N PRO A 65 7.34 -5.02 -6.04
CA PRO A 65 6.21 -4.12 -5.78
C PRO A 65 4.84 -4.85 -5.65
N SER A 66 4.69 -6.01 -6.29
CA SER A 66 3.47 -6.83 -6.23
C SER A 66 3.35 -7.70 -4.99
N ALA A 67 4.32 -7.65 -4.07
CA ALA A 67 4.28 -8.43 -2.84
C ALA A 67 3.06 -8.04 -2.00
N VAL A 68 2.22 -9.04 -1.70
CA VAL A 68 1.02 -8.90 -0.87
C VAL A 68 1.43 -8.84 0.59
N LEU A 69 0.80 -7.94 1.34
CA LEU A 69 1.00 -7.76 2.78
C LEU A 69 0.29 -8.86 3.58
N HIS A 70 0.93 -9.30 4.65
CA HIS A 70 0.37 -10.21 5.63
C HIS A 70 0.29 -9.55 7.00
N HIS A 71 -0.50 -10.17 7.89
CA HIS A 71 -0.69 -9.66 9.23
C HIS A 71 0.63 -9.68 10.02
N LEU A 72 0.93 -8.57 10.70
CA LEU A 72 2.15 -8.33 11.48
C LEU A 72 3.44 -8.24 10.65
N ASP A 73 3.36 -8.11 9.33
CA ASP A 73 4.53 -7.77 8.52
C ASP A 73 5.13 -6.43 8.96
N ILE A 74 6.45 -6.32 8.90
CA ILE A 74 7.18 -5.07 9.04
C ILE A 74 7.63 -4.65 7.64
N VAL A 75 7.17 -3.49 7.19
CA VAL A 75 7.49 -2.96 5.86
C VAL A 75 8.43 -1.78 5.98
N GLU A 76 9.57 -1.88 5.28
CA GLU A 76 10.58 -0.85 5.17
C GLU A 76 10.65 -0.33 3.73
N LEU A 77 10.73 0.99 3.60
CA LEU A 77 10.84 1.69 2.33
C LEU A 77 12.19 2.39 2.26
N GLU A 78 13.00 2.04 1.27
CA GLU A 78 14.25 2.74 0.98
C GLU A 78 13.98 3.81 -0.08
N HIS A 79 14.28 5.07 0.24
CA HIS A 79 14.02 6.22 -0.64
C HIS A 79 15.32 6.74 -1.26
N ASP A 80 15.27 7.10 -2.53
CA ASP A 80 16.36 7.73 -3.26
C ASP A 80 15.79 8.80 -4.20
N VAL A 81 16.27 10.04 -4.09
CA VAL A 81 15.86 11.15 -4.98
C VAL A 81 16.19 10.89 -6.45
N LYS A 82 17.09 9.96 -6.74
CA LYS A 82 17.45 9.51 -8.09
C LYS A 82 16.68 8.25 -8.51
N ALA A 83 15.74 7.76 -7.70
CA ALA A 83 14.92 6.62 -8.08
C ALA A 83 14.12 6.96 -9.37
N PRO A 84 13.94 5.99 -10.28
CA PRO A 84 13.11 6.18 -11.47
C PRO A 84 11.64 6.47 -11.13
N GLY A 85 11.23 6.11 -9.91
CA GLY A 85 9.88 6.25 -9.39
C GLY A 85 8.89 5.24 -9.96
N PRO A 86 7.58 5.46 -9.71
CA PRO A 86 6.54 4.53 -10.07
C PRO A 86 6.43 4.32 -11.57
N ASN A 87 6.17 3.08 -11.98
CA ASN A 87 5.97 2.71 -13.38
C ASN A 87 4.63 1.95 -13.54
N ARG A 88 4.38 1.43 -14.74
CA ARG A 88 3.14 0.69 -15.02
C ARG A 88 3.01 -0.61 -14.21
N LEU A 89 4.12 -1.25 -13.82
CA LEU A 89 4.08 -2.42 -12.95
C LEU A 89 3.53 -2.06 -11.57
N TRP A 90 3.88 -0.90 -11.04
CA TRP A 90 3.34 -0.43 -9.75
C TRP A 90 1.83 -0.17 -9.86
N LEU A 91 1.36 0.36 -10.99
CA LEU A 91 -0.07 0.53 -11.22
C LEU A 91 -0.85 -0.80 -11.27
N LEU A 92 -0.21 -1.86 -11.78
CA LEU A 92 -0.77 -3.21 -11.77
C LEU A 92 -0.72 -3.85 -10.38
N ALA A 93 0.30 -3.54 -9.58
CA ALA A 93 0.46 -4.02 -8.21
C ALA A 93 -0.44 -3.30 -7.19
N ALA A 94 -0.82 -2.05 -7.44
CA ALA A 94 -1.64 -1.25 -6.52
C ALA A 94 -3.08 -1.79 -6.45
N HIS A 95 -3.47 -2.24 -5.26
CA HIS A 95 -4.81 -2.73 -4.96
C HIS A 95 -5.78 -1.58 -4.65
N THR A 96 -5.32 -0.58 -3.89
CA THR A 96 -6.18 0.51 -3.41
C THR A 96 -6.39 1.59 -4.46
N SER A 97 -7.61 2.12 -4.55
CA SER A 97 -7.94 3.24 -5.45
C SER A 97 -7.04 4.46 -5.22
N ARG A 98 -6.66 4.73 -3.96
CA ARG A 98 -5.75 5.81 -3.58
C ARG A 98 -4.39 5.65 -4.25
N ALA A 99 -3.75 4.49 -4.09
CA ALA A 99 -2.44 4.23 -4.69
C ALA A 99 -2.51 4.29 -6.21
N ARG A 100 -3.53 3.66 -6.82
CA ARG A 100 -3.76 3.69 -8.27
C ARG A 100 -3.87 5.11 -8.82
N SER A 101 -4.72 5.94 -8.22
CA SER A 101 -4.90 7.34 -8.65
C SER A 101 -3.63 8.19 -8.47
N ALA A 102 -2.85 7.95 -7.41
CA ALA A 102 -1.59 8.66 -7.19
C ALA A 102 -0.53 8.27 -8.24
N ILE A 103 -0.39 6.97 -8.53
CA ILE A 103 0.51 6.46 -9.58
C ILE A 103 0.10 6.99 -10.95
N GLU A 104 -1.19 6.91 -11.31
CA GLU A 104 -1.68 7.47 -12.58
C GLU A 104 -1.37 8.96 -12.73
N ARG A 105 -1.53 9.73 -11.64
CA ARG A 105 -1.17 11.14 -11.63
C ARG A 105 0.32 11.34 -11.83
N TYR A 106 1.17 10.54 -11.19
CA TYR A 106 2.63 10.57 -11.38
C TYR A 106 3.01 10.28 -12.84
N LEU A 107 2.49 9.20 -13.41
CA LEU A 107 2.77 8.79 -14.78
C LEU A 107 2.35 9.84 -15.81
N LYS A 108 1.21 10.51 -15.59
CA LYS A 108 0.77 11.65 -16.41
C LYS A 108 1.72 12.84 -16.33
N ARG A 109 2.25 13.17 -15.13
CA ARG A 109 3.23 14.26 -14.96
C ARG A 109 4.56 13.96 -15.67
N GLN A 110 4.99 12.70 -15.65
CA GLN A 110 6.22 12.24 -16.28
C GLN A 110 6.14 12.13 -17.82
N GLY A 111 4.98 12.41 -18.43
CA GLY A 111 4.80 12.29 -19.88
C GLY A 111 4.70 10.84 -20.38
N ALA A 112 4.53 9.85 -19.49
CA ALA A 112 4.27 8.45 -19.84
C ALA A 112 2.80 8.22 -20.28
N GLY A 113 2.27 9.19 -21.01
CA GLY A 113 0.96 9.21 -21.65
C GLY A 113 1.11 9.39 -23.16
N ALA A 114 1.84 8.47 -23.79
CA ALA A 114 1.78 8.13 -25.22
C ALA A 114 2.28 6.70 -25.38
#